data_AF-A0A6I2G0I5-F1
#
_entry.id   AF-A0A6I2G0I5-F1
#
_cell.length_a   1.000
_cell.length_b   1.000
_cell.length_c   1.000
_cell.angle_alpha   90.00
_cell.angle_beta   90.00
_cell.angle_gamma   90.00
#
_symmetry.space_group_name_H-M   'P 1'
#
loop_
_entity.id
_entity.type
_entity.pdbx_description
1 polymer ?
#
loop_
_entity_poly.entity_id
_entity_poly.type
_entity_poly.pdbx_seq_one_letter_code
_entity_poly.pdbx_strand_id
1 'polypeptide(L)'
;MARLVHSVAPALAAIAALAVIAVVPPLLDAAVPTRETRVSAGTEVKLTATGIGALHGAEDPSNGVTFAVPEAMRRIATGDISAAVFRSDIGEQRLGIAVVDGITDFDTAAPRLLLPLRAAGQEVSFDGDTVDAGSFHGLTCVLPRTAGGVCAVANSGDIAVTITVTGPTREAGRALVLAVLASAKAVQV
;
A
#
# COMPACT_ATOMS: atom_id res chain seq x y z
N MET A 1 8.34 52.20 53.03
CA MET A 1 7.24 51.53 52.31
C MET A 1 7.84 50.72 51.16
N ALA A 2 8.01 49.41 51.32
CA ALA A 2 8.56 48.55 50.28
C ALA A 2 7.42 48.05 49.37
N ARG A 3 7.46 48.35 48.07
CA ARG A 3 6.53 47.80 47.07
C ARG A 3 6.97 46.36 46.75
N LEU A 4 6.15 45.37 47.10
CA LEU A 4 6.27 44.02 46.57
C LEU A 4 5.94 44.04 45.08
N VAL A 5 6.97 44.04 44.23
CA VAL A 5 6.81 43.75 42.80
C VAL A 5 6.73 42.23 42.67
N HIS A 6 5.51 41.68 42.72
CA HIS A 6 5.30 40.26 42.46
C HIS A 6 5.70 40.00 41.01
N SER A 7 6.80 39.26 40.81
CA SER A 7 7.22 38.80 39.50
C SER A 7 6.12 37.89 38.96
N VAL A 8 5.44 38.33 37.90
CA VAL A 8 4.41 37.57 37.16
C VAL A 8 5.03 36.53 36.21
N ALA A 9 6.35 36.59 36.02
CA ALA A 9 7.11 35.65 35.19
C ALA A 9 6.93 34.18 35.59
N PRO A 10 7.01 33.76 36.88
CA PRO A 10 6.74 32.38 37.27
C PRO A 10 5.30 31.92 36.96
N ALA A 11 4.31 32.81 37.06
CA ALA A 11 2.92 32.48 36.75
C ALA A 11 2.71 32.28 35.25
N LEU A 12 3.30 33.12 34.40
CA LEU A 12 3.24 32.98 32.94
C LEU A 12 3.97 31.71 32.47
N ALA A 13 5.12 31.37 33.07
CA ALA A 13 5.85 30.14 32.77
C ALA A 13 5.03 28.89 33.11
N ALA A 14 4.32 28.89 34.24
CA ALA A 14 3.45 27.79 34.64
C ALA A 14 2.26 27.60 33.69
N ILE A 15 1.62 28.70 33.26
CA ILE A 15 0.51 28.66 32.30
C ILE A 15 0.99 28.14 30.93
N ALA A 16 2.16 28.60 30.46
CA ALA A 16 2.74 28.12 29.22
C ALA A 16 3.06 26.62 29.28
N ALA A 17 3.64 26.15 30.38
CA ALA A 17 3.93 24.72 30.58
C ALA A 17 2.64 23.87 30.59
N LEU A 18 1.59 24.33 31.27
CA LEU A 18 0.29 23.66 31.28
C LEU A 18 -0.37 23.63 29.89
N ALA A 19 -0.27 24.71 29.12
CA ALA A 19 -0.78 24.77 27.76
C ALA A 19 -0.05 23.78 26.84
N VAL A 20 1.27 23.66 26.95
CA VAL A 20 2.06 22.68 26.21
C VAL A 20 1.64 21.24 26.58
N ILE A 21 1.48 20.95 27.86
CA ILE A 21 1.05 19.60 28.33
C ILE A 21 -0.37 19.26 27.85
N ALA A 22 -1.27 20.25 27.72
CA ALA A 22 -2.63 20.00 27.26
C ALA A 22 -2.75 19.87 25.72
N VAL A 23 -1.90 20.58 24.97
CA VAL A 23 -2.01 20.70 23.51
C VAL A 23 -1.12 19.71 22.76
N VAL A 24 0.05 19.37 23.32
CA VAL A 24 1.01 18.46 22.63
C VAL A 24 0.48 17.03 22.50
N PRO A 25 -0.12 16.39 23.52
CA PRO A 25 -0.62 15.01 23.39
C PRO A 25 -1.65 14.81 22.27
N PRO A 26 -2.72 15.62 22.11
CA PRO A 26 -3.69 15.42 21.03
C PRO A 26 -3.12 15.72 19.63
N LEU A 27 -2.14 16.62 19.51
CA LEU A 27 -1.45 16.88 18.23
C LEU A 27 -0.54 15.72 17.83
N LEU A 28 0.12 15.10 18.80
CA LEU A 28 0.90 13.88 18.57
C LEU A 28 -0.02 12.69 18.27
N ASP A 29 -1.18 12.58 18.92
CA ASP A 29 -2.17 11.52 18.67
C ASP A 29 -2.79 11.64 17.27
N ALA A 30 -3.01 12.87 16.78
CA ALA A 30 -3.40 13.13 15.40
C ALA A 30 -2.29 12.83 14.36
N ALA A 31 -1.03 12.81 14.80
CA ALA A 31 0.12 12.42 13.98
C ALA A 31 0.39 10.91 14.01
N VAL A 32 -0.23 10.16 14.94
CA VAL A 32 -0.21 8.69 14.90
C VAL A 32 -1.06 8.26 13.71
N PRO A 33 -0.51 7.47 12.76
CA PRO A 33 -1.30 6.93 11.67
C PRO A 33 -2.48 6.17 12.27
N THR A 34 -3.71 6.65 12.04
CA THR A 34 -4.89 5.86 12.35
C THR A 34 -4.71 4.52 11.68
N ARG A 35 -4.70 3.45 12.49
CA ARG A 35 -4.35 2.09 12.05
C ARG A 35 -5.05 1.70 10.75
N GLU A 36 -6.25 2.24 10.54
CA GLU A 36 -7.05 2.07 9.34
C GLU A 36 -7.76 3.38 8.95
N THR A 37 -7.77 3.70 7.66
CA THR A 37 -8.46 4.86 7.08
C THR A 37 -9.49 4.40 6.05
N ARG A 38 -10.72 4.90 6.11
CA ARG A 38 -11.74 4.58 5.10
C ARG A 38 -11.42 5.29 3.78
N VAL A 39 -11.53 4.55 2.68
CA VAL A 39 -11.28 5.00 1.31
C VAL A 39 -12.51 4.64 0.47
N SER A 40 -13.03 5.62 -0.26
CA SER A 40 -14.16 5.41 -1.16
C SER A 40 -13.75 4.67 -2.43
N ALA A 41 -14.71 4.00 -3.07
CA ALA A 41 -14.52 3.47 -4.41
C ALA A 41 -14.11 4.59 -5.38
N GLY A 42 -13.21 4.30 -6.31
CA GLY A 42 -12.68 5.24 -7.28
C GLY A 42 -11.62 6.21 -6.73
N THR A 43 -11.33 6.20 -5.43
CA THR A 43 -10.22 7.00 -4.89
C THR A 43 -8.90 6.53 -5.49
N GLU A 44 -8.14 7.47 -6.05
CA GLU A 44 -6.84 7.20 -6.60
C GLU A 44 -5.80 6.97 -5.48
N VAL A 45 -4.99 5.93 -5.65
CA VAL A 45 -3.89 5.56 -4.75
C VAL A 45 -2.62 5.49 -5.56
N LYS A 46 -1.61 6.25 -5.13
CA LYS A 46 -0.27 6.26 -5.67
C LYS A 46 0.66 5.45 -4.77
N LEU A 47 1.41 4.52 -5.35
CA LEU A 47 2.48 3.75 -4.72
C LEU A 47 3.79 4.07 -5.42
N THR A 48 4.85 4.21 -4.63
CA THR A 48 6.22 4.44 -5.14
C THR A 48 6.96 3.11 -5.11
N ALA A 49 7.55 2.70 -6.22
CA ALA A 49 8.33 1.48 -6.29
C ALA A 49 9.56 1.53 -5.37
N THR A 50 10.16 0.35 -5.14
CA THR A 50 11.29 0.17 -4.22
C THR A 50 12.55 0.96 -4.55
N GLY A 51 12.70 1.48 -5.78
CA GLY A 51 13.84 2.29 -6.20
C GLY A 51 15.04 1.47 -6.69
N ILE A 52 14.84 0.19 -7.02
CA ILE A 52 15.91 -0.69 -7.52
C ILE A 52 16.32 -0.28 -8.94
N GLY A 53 15.39 0.21 -9.76
CA GLY A 53 15.66 0.66 -11.14
C GLY A 53 16.61 1.85 -11.20
N ALA A 54 16.53 2.76 -10.21
CA ALA A 54 17.43 3.92 -10.11
C ALA A 54 18.90 3.54 -9.86
N LEU A 55 19.16 2.38 -9.25
CA LEU A 55 20.53 1.89 -8.98
C LEU A 55 21.23 1.38 -10.24
N HIS A 56 20.47 1.09 -11.30
CA HIS A 56 20.99 0.53 -12.55
C HIS A 56 21.14 1.57 -13.67
N GLY A 57 20.99 2.87 -13.37
CA GLY A 57 21.24 3.95 -14.33
C GLY A 57 20.22 4.07 -15.46
N ALA A 58 18.99 3.58 -15.25
CA ALA A 58 17.90 3.77 -16.20
C ALA A 58 17.53 5.26 -16.28
N GLU A 59 17.49 5.84 -17.49
CA GLU A 59 17.38 7.29 -17.70
C GLU A 59 16.01 7.90 -17.38
N ASP A 60 14.92 7.12 -17.37
CA ASP A 60 13.63 7.61 -16.86
C ASP A 60 12.60 6.47 -16.71
N PRO A 61 12.74 5.55 -15.74
CA PRO A 61 11.73 4.55 -15.51
C PRO A 61 10.53 5.14 -14.76
N SER A 62 9.32 4.67 -15.08
CA SER A 62 8.22 4.85 -14.13
C SER A 62 8.69 4.29 -12.78
N ASN A 63 8.65 5.08 -11.72
CA ASN A 63 9.12 4.69 -10.37
C ASN A 63 7.91 4.47 -9.43
N GLY A 64 6.74 4.19 -9.99
CA GLY A 64 5.55 3.88 -9.20
C GLY A 64 4.32 3.55 -10.04
N VAL A 65 3.23 3.30 -9.33
CA VAL A 65 1.94 2.93 -9.91
C VAL A 65 0.84 3.75 -9.26
N THR A 66 -0.07 4.26 -10.07
CA THR A 66 -1.35 4.80 -9.62
C THR A 66 -2.47 3.83 -10.00
N PHE A 67 -3.47 3.66 -9.14
CA PHE A 67 -4.65 2.84 -9.42
C PHE A 67 -5.85 3.38 -8.65
N ALA A 68 -7.06 3.05 -9.08
CA ALA A 68 -8.29 3.38 -8.37
C ALA A 68 -8.68 2.26 -7.41
N VAL A 69 -9.09 2.60 -6.18
CA VAL A 69 -9.64 1.60 -5.26
C VAL A 69 -10.97 1.07 -5.85
N PRO A 70 -11.11 -0.25 -6.08
CA PRO A 70 -12.22 -0.80 -6.84
C PRO A 70 -13.58 -0.72 -6.12
N GLU A 71 -13.58 -0.69 -4.79
CA GLU A 71 -14.78 -0.56 -3.96
C GLU A 71 -14.46 0.21 -2.67
N ALA A 72 -15.48 0.52 -1.86
CA ALA A 72 -15.25 1.19 -0.58
C ALA A 72 -14.53 0.23 0.40
N MET A 73 -13.35 0.63 0.88
CA MET A 73 -12.48 -0.20 1.72
C MET A 73 -11.87 0.60 2.87
N ARG A 74 -11.20 -0.10 3.78
CA ARG A 74 -10.31 0.48 4.79
C ARG A 74 -8.87 0.21 4.41
N ARG A 75 -8.10 1.26 4.15
CA ARG A 75 -6.64 1.17 3.98
C ARG A 75 -5.98 1.00 5.33
N ILE A 76 -5.16 -0.04 5.47
CA ILE A 76 -4.35 -0.32 6.65
C ILE A 76 -3.01 0.38 6.47
N ALA A 77 -2.56 1.12 7.48
CA ALA A 77 -1.24 1.76 7.45
C ALA A 77 -0.15 0.67 7.50
N THR A 78 0.69 0.61 6.46
CA THR A 78 1.80 -0.35 6.34
C THR A 78 3.14 0.24 6.75
N GLY A 79 3.30 1.57 6.67
CA GLY A 79 4.59 2.24 6.78
C GLY A 79 5.50 2.09 5.55
N ASP A 80 5.02 1.38 4.53
CA ASP A 80 5.74 1.10 3.28
C ASP A 80 5.08 1.88 2.13
N ILE A 81 5.87 2.69 1.42
CA ILE A 81 5.39 3.50 0.30
C ILE A 81 5.21 2.69 -1.00
N SER A 82 5.79 1.49 -1.05
CA SER A 82 5.72 0.55 -2.17
C SER A 82 4.60 -0.46 -2.05
N ALA A 83 3.92 -0.48 -0.89
CA ALA A 83 2.84 -1.41 -0.63
C ALA A 83 1.60 -0.74 -0.04
N ALA A 84 0.43 -1.22 -0.44
CA ALA A 84 -0.83 -0.88 0.21
C ALA A 84 -1.59 -2.15 0.57
N VAL A 85 -2.25 -2.11 1.73
CA VAL A 85 -3.16 -3.16 2.18
C VAL A 85 -4.51 -2.52 2.44
N PHE A 86 -5.56 -3.12 1.90
CA PHE A 86 -6.94 -2.73 2.09
C PHE A 86 -7.74 -3.89 2.63
N ARG A 87 -8.77 -3.57 3.42
CA ARG A 87 -9.78 -4.51 3.88
C ARG A 87 -11.15 -4.00 3.46
N SER A 88 -11.92 -4.82 2.79
CA SER A 88 -13.31 -4.50 2.45
C SER A 88 -14.17 -4.52 3.71
N ASP A 89 -15.16 -3.62 3.76
CA ASP A 89 -16.24 -3.68 4.76
C ASP A 89 -17.24 -4.81 4.41
N ILE A 90 -17.11 -5.44 3.23
CA ILE A 90 -17.98 -6.50 2.71
C ILE A 90 -17.18 -7.81 2.58
N GLY A 91 -17.60 -8.86 3.31
CA GLY A 91 -17.15 -10.24 3.04
C GLY A 91 -15.74 -10.64 3.49
N GLU A 92 -15.15 -10.05 4.54
CA GLU A 92 -13.79 -10.34 5.03
C GLU A 92 -12.70 -10.30 3.93
N GLN A 93 -12.97 -9.54 2.86
CA GLN A 93 -12.07 -9.45 1.72
C GLN A 93 -10.88 -8.55 2.05
N ARG A 94 -9.68 -8.94 1.63
CA ARG A 94 -8.44 -8.16 1.79
C ARG A 94 -7.73 -8.07 0.46
N LEU A 95 -7.16 -6.90 0.17
CA LEU A 95 -6.42 -6.59 -1.03
C LEU A 95 -5.04 -6.08 -0.62
N GLY A 96 -3.99 -6.80 -0.98
CA GLY A 96 -2.61 -6.36 -0.85
C GLY A 96 -2.03 -6.05 -2.22
N ILE A 97 -1.33 -4.93 -2.35
CA ILE A 97 -0.66 -4.49 -3.57
C ILE A 97 0.76 -4.13 -3.18
N ALA A 98 1.75 -4.63 -3.92
CA ALA A 98 3.16 -4.27 -3.78
C ALA A 98 3.74 -3.93 -5.15
N VAL A 99 4.59 -2.91 -5.22
CA VAL A 99 5.16 -2.38 -6.46
C VAL A 99 6.67 -2.42 -6.41
N VAL A 100 7.27 -2.94 -7.47
CA VAL A 100 8.72 -2.98 -7.66
C VAL A 100 9.08 -2.43 -9.04
N ASP A 101 10.28 -1.90 -9.16
CA ASP A 101 10.87 -1.34 -10.37
C ASP A 101 12.14 -2.09 -10.79
N GLY A 102 12.69 -1.74 -11.96
CA GLY A 102 13.93 -2.34 -12.47
C GLY A 102 13.76 -3.76 -13.03
N ILE A 103 12.55 -4.13 -13.43
CA ILE A 103 12.28 -5.43 -14.05
C ILE A 103 12.70 -5.41 -15.51
N THR A 104 13.77 -6.15 -15.83
CA THR A 104 14.29 -6.28 -17.20
C THR A 104 13.90 -7.60 -17.87
N ASP A 105 13.70 -8.65 -17.09
CA ASP A 105 13.24 -9.97 -17.52
C ASP A 105 12.11 -10.42 -16.60
N PHE A 106 10.87 -10.28 -17.08
CA PHE A 106 9.68 -10.59 -16.30
C PHE A 106 9.56 -12.09 -15.99
N ASP A 107 9.87 -12.97 -16.93
CA ASP A 107 9.71 -14.42 -16.75
C ASP A 107 10.64 -14.93 -15.65
N THR A 108 11.85 -14.37 -15.55
CA THR A 108 12.79 -14.67 -14.47
C THR A 108 12.43 -13.94 -13.16
N ALA A 109 11.88 -12.72 -13.23
CA ALA A 109 11.58 -11.93 -12.05
C ALA A 109 10.27 -12.34 -11.35
N ALA A 110 9.22 -12.68 -12.09
CA ALA A 110 7.89 -12.94 -11.55
C ALA A 110 7.87 -14.01 -10.44
N PRO A 111 8.58 -15.16 -10.55
CA PRO A 111 8.67 -16.12 -9.45
C PRO A 111 9.36 -15.56 -8.20
N ARG A 112 10.29 -14.61 -8.36
CA ARG A 112 10.99 -13.94 -7.25
C ARG A 112 10.10 -12.96 -6.52
N LEU A 113 9.16 -12.32 -7.23
CA LEU A 113 8.18 -11.39 -6.63
C LEU A 113 7.19 -12.08 -5.68
N LEU A 114 7.10 -13.42 -5.73
CA LEU A 114 6.32 -14.21 -4.77
C LEU A 114 7.13 -14.67 -3.55
N LEU A 115 8.46 -14.48 -3.52
CA LEU A 115 9.31 -14.88 -2.39
C LEU A 115 8.89 -14.24 -1.06
N PRO A 116 8.50 -12.94 -0.99
CA PRO A 116 8.04 -12.35 0.26
C PRO A 116 6.82 -13.08 0.84
N LEU A 117 5.88 -13.53 0.00
CA LEU A 117 4.71 -14.30 0.44
C LEU A 117 5.14 -15.66 1.01
N ARG A 118 6.08 -16.34 0.34
CA ARG A 118 6.63 -17.62 0.81
C ARG A 118 7.40 -17.47 2.12
N ALA A 119 8.16 -16.39 2.26
CA ALA A 119 8.87 -16.05 3.49
C ALA A 119 7.90 -15.75 4.65
N ALA A 120 6.72 -15.22 4.35
CA ALA A 120 5.62 -15.05 5.29
C ALA A 120 4.83 -16.35 5.57
N GLY A 121 5.33 -17.51 5.12
CA GLY A 121 4.71 -18.82 5.33
C GLY A 121 3.48 -19.09 4.44
N GLN A 122 3.21 -18.24 3.45
CA GLN A 122 2.12 -18.47 2.51
C GLN A 122 2.55 -19.47 1.43
N GLU A 123 1.69 -20.44 1.16
CA GLU A 123 1.82 -21.27 -0.02
C GLU A 123 1.27 -20.50 -1.22
N VAL A 124 2.07 -20.37 -2.28
CA VAL A 124 1.69 -19.63 -3.49
C VAL A 124 2.32 -20.26 -4.73
N SER A 125 1.49 -20.47 -5.75
CA SER A 125 1.88 -21.03 -7.04
C SER A 125 1.15 -20.33 -8.17
N PHE A 126 1.84 -20.08 -9.29
CA PHE A 126 1.18 -19.70 -10.53
C PHE A 126 0.21 -20.80 -10.98
N ASP A 127 -0.96 -20.40 -11.46
CA ASP A 127 -2.01 -21.34 -11.92
C ASP A 127 -1.95 -21.62 -13.42
N GLY A 128 -1.01 -20.98 -14.14
CA GLY A 128 -0.81 -21.12 -15.59
C GLY A 128 -1.72 -20.22 -16.40
N ASP A 129 -2.66 -19.52 -15.76
CA ASP A 129 -3.47 -18.49 -16.37
C ASP A 129 -2.65 -17.18 -16.49
N THR A 130 -3.06 -16.33 -17.43
CA THR A 130 -2.46 -15.01 -17.65
C THR A 130 -3.46 -13.92 -17.30
N VAL A 131 -2.93 -12.73 -16.99
CA VAL A 131 -3.73 -11.52 -16.83
C VAL A 131 -3.28 -10.50 -17.85
N ASP A 132 -4.24 -9.88 -18.53
CA ASP A 132 -4.03 -8.75 -19.43
C ASP A 132 -5.12 -7.72 -19.13
N ALA A 133 -4.72 -6.60 -18.52
CA ALA A 133 -5.64 -5.57 -18.07
C ALA A 133 -4.95 -4.20 -18.03
N GLY A 134 -5.52 -3.24 -18.76
CA GLY A 134 -4.95 -1.89 -18.84
C GLY A 134 -3.62 -1.90 -19.58
N SER A 135 -2.56 -1.37 -18.96
CA SER A 135 -1.19 -1.45 -19.47
C SER A 135 -0.39 -2.63 -18.88
N PHE A 136 -1.01 -3.42 -18.00
CA PHE A 136 -0.36 -4.48 -17.26
C PHE A 136 -0.69 -5.85 -17.84
N HIS A 137 0.35 -6.66 -18.03
CA HIS A 137 0.26 -8.05 -18.46
C HIS A 137 1.09 -8.94 -17.53
N GLY A 138 0.70 -10.20 -17.36
CA GLY A 138 1.47 -11.12 -16.54
C GLY A 138 0.75 -12.41 -16.19
N LEU A 139 1.04 -12.93 -15.00
CA LEU A 139 0.65 -14.27 -14.56
C LEU A 139 -0.27 -14.19 -13.34
N THR A 140 -1.28 -15.04 -13.31
CA THR A 140 -2.10 -15.23 -12.12
C THR A 140 -1.58 -16.37 -11.26
N CYS A 141 -1.91 -16.32 -9.99
CA CYS A 141 -1.50 -17.30 -9.00
C CYS A 141 -2.61 -17.53 -7.96
N VAL A 142 -2.47 -18.63 -7.23
CA VAL A 142 -3.41 -19.04 -6.18
C VAL A 142 -2.69 -19.18 -4.85
N LEU A 143 -3.41 -18.89 -3.78
CA LEU A 143 -2.98 -19.17 -2.40
C LEU A 143 -3.84 -20.33 -1.87
N PRO A 144 -3.43 -21.59 -2.06
CA PRO A 144 -4.30 -22.76 -1.85
C PRO A 144 -4.78 -22.92 -0.41
N ARG A 145 -4.03 -22.42 0.58
CA ARG A 145 -4.39 -22.48 2.01
C ARG A 145 -5.19 -21.27 2.50
N THR A 146 -5.58 -20.38 1.60
CA THR A 146 -6.23 -19.12 1.93
C THR A 146 -7.61 -19.06 1.28
N ALA A 147 -8.65 -18.79 2.07
CA ALA A 147 -10.02 -18.69 1.57
C ALA A 147 -10.13 -17.62 0.48
N GLY A 148 -10.66 -18.00 -0.69
CA GLY A 148 -10.72 -17.13 -1.87
C GLY A 148 -9.36 -16.59 -2.34
N GLY A 149 -8.26 -17.20 -1.89
CA GLY A 149 -6.90 -16.70 -2.05
C GLY A 149 -6.43 -16.76 -3.50
N VAL A 150 -6.29 -15.59 -4.12
CA VAL A 150 -5.76 -15.43 -5.47
C VAL A 150 -4.74 -14.30 -5.49
N CYS A 151 -3.87 -14.31 -6.49
CA CYS A 151 -2.91 -13.27 -6.72
C CYS A 151 -2.62 -13.09 -8.20
N ALA A 152 -1.95 -11.99 -8.53
CA ALA A 152 -1.37 -11.78 -9.84
C ALA A 152 -0.05 -11.06 -9.69
N VAL A 153 0.87 -11.36 -10.60
CA VAL A 153 2.10 -10.61 -10.81
C VAL A 153 2.01 -10.09 -12.24
N ALA A 154 2.07 -8.78 -12.43
CA ALA A 154 1.95 -8.17 -13.74
C ALA A 154 2.95 -7.02 -13.89
N ASN A 155 3.46 -6.81 -15.11
CA ASN A 155 4.39 -5.73 -15.42
C ASN A 155 3.84 -4.77 -16.47
N SER A 156 4.39 -3.57 -16.47
CA SER A 156 4.17 -2.52 -17.46
C SER A 156 5.49 -1.79 -17.64
N GLY A 157 6.22 -2.11 -18.71
CA GLY A 157 7.60 -1.65 -18.86
C GLY A 157 8.50 -2.31 -17.81
N ASP A 158 9.21 -1.49 -17.05
CA ASP A 158 10.17 -1.91 -16.03
C ASP A 158 9.56 -1.99 -14.61
N ILE A 159 8.29 -1.64 -14.46
CA ILE A 159 7.53 -1.77 -13.22
C ILE A 159 6.79 -3.10 -13.19
N ALA A 160 6.81 -3.78 -12.04
CA ALA A 160 5.93 -4.89 -11.75
C ALA A 160 5.12 -4.67 -10.47
N VAL A 161 3.92 -5.24 -10.47
CA VAL A 161 2.97 -5.18 -9.36
C VAL A 161 2.61 -6.60 -8.96
N THR A 162 2.70 -6.88 -7.66
CA THR A 162 2.15 -8.08 -7.04
C THR A 162 0.86 -7.72 -6.33
N ILE A 163 -0.25 -8.29 -6.78
CA ILE A 163 -1.57 -8.13 -6.16
C ILE A 163 -1.95 -9.44 -5.48
N THR A 164 -2.42 -9.36 -4.25
CA THR A 164 -2.93 -10.50 -3.48
C THR A 164 -4.33 -10.17 -2.99
N VAL A 165 -5.24 -11.13 -3.11
CA VAL A 165 -6.62 -10.99 -2.66
C VAL A 165 -7.01 -12.22 -1.86
N THR A 166 -7.64 -11.99 -0.72
CA THR A 166 -8.29 -13.03 0.09
C THR A 166 -9.75 -12.66 0.23
N GLY A 167 -10.67 -13.63 0.29
CA GLY A 167 -12.10 -13.31 0.35
C GLY A 167 -13.00 -14.53 0.29
N PRO A 168 -14.29 -14.34 0.02
CA PRO A 168 -15.27 -15.43 0.10
C PRO A 168 -15.13 -16.44 -1.06
N THR A 169 -14.78 -15.97 -2.26
CA THR A 169 -14.63 -16.81 -3.46
C THR A 169 -13.43 -16.38 -4.29
N ARG A 170 -12.90 -17.30 -5.10
CA ARG A 170 -11.76 -17.01 -5.99
C ARG A 170 -12.18 -16.09 -7.14
N GLU A 171 -13.41 -16.22 -7.61
CA GLU A 171 -14.00 -15.43 -8.69
C GLU A 171 -14.10 -13.96 -8.29
N ALA A 172 -14.58 -13.67 -7.07
CA ALA A 172 -14.60 -12.31 -6.53
C ALA A 172 -13.18 -11.75 -6.38
N GLY A 173 -12.23 -12.58 -5.95
CA GLY A 173 -10.83 -12.21 -5.87
C GLY A 173 -10.23 -11.84 -7.23
N ARG A 174 -10.45 -12.66 -8.26
CA ARG A 174 -9.98 -12.42 -9.63
C ARG A 174 -10.60 -11.16 -10.22
N ALA A 175 -11.89 -10.93 -10.00
CA ALA A 175 -12.55 -9.71 -10.43
C ALA A 175 -11.92 -8.46 -9.79
N LEU A 176 -11.55 -8.54 -8.51
CA LEU A 176 -10.87 -7.44 -7.82
C LEU A 176 -9.47 -7.16 -8.38
N VAL A 177 -8.70 -8.22 -8.65
CA VAL A 177 -7.38 -8.10 -9.30
C VAL A 177 -7.50 -7.39 -10.65
N LEU A 178 -8.46 -7.83 -11.49
CA LEU A 178 -8.71 -7.22 -12.80
C LEU A 178 -9.14 -5.76 -12.69
N ALA A 179 -10.01 -5.43 -11.73
CA ALA A 179 -10.45 -4.05 -11.52
C ALA A 179 -9.30 -3.11 -11.14
N VAL A 180 -8.39 -3.56 -10.26
CA VAL A 180 -7.18 -2.80 -9.91
C VAL A 180 -6.30 -2.60 -11.14
N LEU A 181 -5.93 -3.67 -11.84
CA LEU A 181 -5.04 -3.61 -13.00
C LEU A 181 -5.61 -2.79 -14.16
N ALA A 182 -6.92 -2.91 -14.43
CA ALA A 182 -7.58 -2.15 -15.48
C ALA A 182 -7.57 -0.63 -15.23
N SER A 183 -7.53 -0.20 -13.96
CA SER A 183 -7.38 1.20 -13.58
C SER A 183 -5.92 1.63 -13.39
N ALA A 184 -5.00 0.69 -13.32
CA ALA A 184 -3.61 0.94 -12.96
C ALA A 184 -2.82 1.56 -14.11
N LYS A 185 -1.91 2.47 -13.77
CA LYS A 185 -0.94 3.06 -14.70
C LYS A 185 0.42 3.16 -14.03
N ALA A 186 1.47 2.81 -14.78
CA ALA A 186 2.84 3.14 -14.41
C ALA A 186 3.02 4.67 -14.50
N VAL A 187 3.61 5.28 -13.47
CA VAL A 187 3.77 6.72 -13.34
C VAL A 187 5.14 7.08 -12.80
N GLN A 188 5.55 8.31 -13.06
CA GLN A 188 6.64 8.96 -12.34
C GLN A 188 6.11 9.62 -11.06
N VAL A 189 6.82 9.39 -9.95
CA VAL A 189 6.46 9.72 -8.58
C VAL A 189 7.44 10.69 -7.99
#